data_AF-A0AAP2PBY8-F1
#
_entry.id   AF-A0AAP2PBY8-F1
#
_cell.length_a   1.000
_cell.length_b   1.000
_cell.length_c   1.000
_cell.angle_alpha   90.00
_cell.angle_beta   90.00
_cell.angle_gamma   90.00
#
_symmetry.space_group_name_H-M   'P 1'
#
loop_
_entity.id
_entity.type
_entity.pdbx_description
1 polymer ?
#
loop_
_entity_poly.entity_id
_entity_poly.type
_entity_poly.pdbx_seq_one_letter_code
_entity_poly.pdbx_strand_id
1 'polypeptide(L)'
;MHQITDYLTADDRHFLRMLRQQAQDSLATFFDEMFGTCTRETVGLSIVIEGHEYADMYDHAPGFAYYTRDARTGAPAPAYSNLDAVKEQAEGWFDELSRDAFVAQDKAQSLDGLFHPSRAKLVNQEGRAIALYNGRCWFDQRLEPGDWDATRSEIANLLREASFEAGWDNFSTARRLREKAHLLAVQLEVSEDFYAREKDCVPF
;
A
#
# COMPACT_ATOMS: atom_id res chain seq x y z
N MET A 1 10.03 -59.97 28.02
CA MET A 1 9.94 -58.49 27.94
C MET A 1 11.13 -58.01 27.13
N HIS A 2 10.93 -57.71 25.84
CA HIS A 2 11.96 -57.08 25.01
C HIS A 2 11.83 -55.57 25.16
N GLN A 3 12.81 -54.96 25.82
CA GLN A 3 13.01 -53.52 25.76
C GLN A 3 13.63 -53.23 24.39
N ILE A 4 12.84 -52.69 23.47
CA ILE A 4 13.37 -52.03 22.27
C ILE A 4 14.04 -50.76 22.79
N THR A 5 15.36 -50.81 22.90
CA THR A 5 16.16 -49.66 23.26
C THR A 5 16.33 -48.76 22.03
N ASP A 6 15.62 -47.64 22.03
CA ASP A 6 15.77 -46.51 21.11
C ASP A 6 17.19 -45.93 21.14
N TYR A 7 18.13 -46.52 20.40
CA TYR A 7 19.45 -45.93 20.20
C TYR A 7 19.71 -45.71 18.72
N LEU A 8 19.31 -44.53 18.25
CA LEU A 8 19.88 -43.94 17.03
C LEU A 8 21.40 -43.83 17.20
N THR A 9 22.14 -44.49 16.32
CA THR A 9 23.61 -44.43 16.29
C THR A 9 24.06 -43.02 15.88
N ALA A 10 25.36 -42.71 16.05
CA ALA A 10 25.90 -41.41 15.66
C ALA A 10 25.72 -41.16 14.15
N ASP A 11 25.86 -42.21 13.34
CA ASP A 11 25.68 -42.16 11.89
C ASP A 11 24.21 -41.94 11.52
N ASP A 12 23.27 -42.58 12.22
CA ASP A 12 21.83 -42.33 11.99
C ASP A 12 21.46 -40.88 12.30
N ARG A 13 22.02 -40.29 13.37
CA ARG A 13 21.78 -38.88 13.72
C ARG A 13 22.38 -37.93 12.68
N HIS A 14 23.53 -38.28 12.12
CA HIS A 14 24.15 -37.50 11.05
C HIS A 14 23.31 -37.58 9.77
N PHE A 15 22.85 -38.77 9.40
CA PHE A 15 21.98 -38.98 8.25
C PHE A 15 20.67 -38.20 8.38
N LEU A 16 20.00 -38.26 9.54
CA LEU A 16 18.77 -37.51 9.79
C LEU A 16 18.99 -35.99 9.75
N ARG A 17 20.15 -35.49 10.21
CA ARG A 17 20.50 -34.07 10.05
C ARG A 17 20.68 -33.69 8.60
N MET A 18 21.39 -34.50 7.82
CA MET A 18 21.58 -34.25 6.39
C MET A 18 20.24 -34.26 5.65
N LEU A 19 19.39 -35.24 5.94
CA LEU A 19 18.08 -35.38 5.31
C LEU A 19 17.15 -34.21 5.67
N ARG A 20 17.19 -33.75 6.93
CA ARG A 20 16.50 -32.53 7.35
C ARG A 20 17.04 -31.29 6.63
N GLN A 21 18.36 -31.13 6.56
CA GLN A 21 18.98 -29.98 5.89
C GLN A 21 18.60 -29.95 4.41
N GLN A 22 18.70 -31.09 3.73
CA GLN A 22 18.37 -31.23 2.32
C GLN A 22 16.88 -31.00 2.04
N ALA A 23 15.99 -31.43 2.95
CA ALA A 23 14.58 -31.12 2.86
C ALA A 23 14.29 -29.62 3.10
N GLN A 24 15.02 -28.98 4.02
CA GLN A 24 14.92 -27.55 4.26
C GLN A 24 15.41 -26.73 3.06
N ASP A 25 16.55 -27.10 2.47
CA ASP A 25 17.12 -26.42 1.31
C ASP A 25 16.23 -26.61 0.07
N SER A 26 15.66 -27.80 -0.12
CA SER A 26 14.71 -28.09 -1.21
C SER A 26 13.40 -27.33 -1.06
N LEU A 27 12.86 -27.26 0.17
CA LEU A 27 11.68 -26.43 0.45
C LEU A 27 11.99 -24.95 0.26
N ALA A 28 13.13 -24.45 0.74
CA ALA A 28 13.53 -23.07 0.55
C ALA A 28 13.63 -22.73 -0.94
N THR A 29 14.29 -23.58 -1.73
CA THR A 29 14.39 -23.42 -3.19
C THR A 29 13.01 -23.42 -3.85
N PHE A 30 12.11 -24.34 -3.45
CA PHE A 30 10.74 -24.39 -3.96
C PHE A 30 9.95 -23.12 -3.59
N PHE A 31 10.06 -22.63 -2.36
CA PHE A 31 9.40 -21.40 -1.94
C PHE A 31 9.97 -20.18 -2.68
N ASP A 32 11.29 -20.13 -2.86
CA ASP A 32 11.97 -19.07 -3.60
C ASP A 32 11.57 -19.09 -5.09
N GLU A 33 11.44 -20.26 -5.71
CA GLU A 33 10.96 -20.40 -7.10
C GLU A 33 9.48 -20.03 -7.26
N MET A 34 8.63 -20.47 -6.33
CA MET A 34 7.18 -20.29 -6.43
C MET A 34 6.73 -18.89 -6.03
N PHE A 35 7.46 -18.24 -5.13
CA PHE A 35 7.00 -17.02 -4.47
C PHE A 35 8.08 -15.91 -4.40
N GLY A 36 9.28 -16.16 -4.91
CA GLY A 36 10.43 -15.24 -4.87
C GLY A 36 11.20 -15.30 -3.53
N THR A 37 12.45 -14.86 -3.54
CA THR A 37 13.36 -14.84 -2.37
C THR A 37 12.93 -13.92 -1.22
N CYS A 38 11.84 -13.14 -1.38
CA CYS A 38 11.38 -12.14 -0.41
C CYS A 38 9.87 -12.28 -0.05
N THR A 39 9.39 -13.49 0.23
CA THR A 39 7.98 -13.73 0.63
C THR A 39 7.54 -13.06 1.92
N ARG A 40 8.46 -12.56 2.75
CA ARG A 40 8.11 -11.83 3.98
C ARG A 40 7.42 -10.50 3.71
N GLU A 41 7.66 -9.88 2.57
CA GLU A 41 7.19 -8.51 2.31
C GLU A 41 5.68 -8.42 2.11
N THR A 42 5.02 -9.52 1.73
CA THR A 42 3.61 -9.51 1.35
C THR A 42 2.65 -10.09 2.38
N VAL A 43 3.18 -10.73 3.43
CA VAL A 43 2.35 -11.31 4.49
C VAL A 43 1.63 -10.21 5.26
N GLY A 44 0.31 -10.18 5.13
CA GLY A 44 -0.56 -9.19 5.78
C GLY A 44 -0.51 -7.80 5.14
N LEU A 45 -0.10 -7.70 3.87
CA LEU A 45 -0.35 -6.50 3.08
C LEU A 45 -1.83 -6.28 2.86
N SER A 46 -2.21 -5.02 2.72
CA SER A 46 -3.54 -4.59 2.29
C SER A 46 -3.41 -3.61 1.13
N ILE A 47 -4.32 -3.73 0.16
CA ILE A 47 -4.50 -2.75 -0.91
C ILE A 47 -5.49 -1.72 -0.39
N VAL A 48 -5.12 -0.45 -0.45
CA VAL A 48 -5.99 0.67 -0.07
C VAL A 48 -6.07 1.65 -1.23
N ILE A 49 -7.27 1.88 -1.75
CA ILE A 49 -7.56 2.88 -2.77
C ILE A 49 -8.19 4.08 -2.08
N GLU A 50 -7.53 5.22 -2.21
CA GLU A 50 -8.00 6.50 -1.67
C GLU A 50 -8.59 7.34 -2.79
N GLY A 51 -9.63 8.08 -2.46
CA GLY A 51 -10.36 8.87 -3.42
C GLY A 51 -11.32 9.82 -2.74
N HIS A 52 -12.34 10.20 -3.47
CA HIS A 52 -13.42 10.99 -2.94
C HIS A 52 -14.75 10.40 -3.38
N GLU A 53 -15.74 10.55 -2.51
CA GLU A 53 -17.12 10.19 -2.80
C GLU A 53 -17.92 11.48 -3.00
N TYR A 54 -18.75 11.48 -4.03
CA TYR A 54 -19.68 12.56 -4.28
C TYR A 54 -20.91 12.38 -3.39
N ALA A 55 -21.36 13.46 -2.77
CA ALA A 55 -22.53 13.48 -1.92
C ALA A 55 -23.44 14.64 -2.34
N ASP A 56 -24.75 14.39 -2.39
CA ASP A 56 -25.73 15.43 -2.68
C ASP A 56 -25.67 16.54 -1.63
N MET A 57 -25.66 17.80 -2.08
CA MET A 57 -25.57 18.96 -1.19
C MET A 57 -26.92 19.36 -0.60
N TYR A 58 -28.02 18.97 -1.25
CA TYR A 58 -29.37 19.39 -0.90
C TYR A 58 -30.36 18.24 -0.89
N ASP A 59 -30.86 17.86 0.30
CA ASP A 59 -31.88 16.83 0.45
C ASP A 59 -33.17 17.13 -0.32
N HIS A 60 -33.49 18.42 -0.51
CA HIS A 60 -34.71 18.88 -1.17
C HIS A 60 -34.58 18.97 -2.70
N ALA A 61 -33.35 18.84 -3.24
CA ALA A 61 -33.06 18.94 -4.67
C ALA A 61 -31.87 18.03 -5.05
N PRO A 62 -32.05 16.69 -4.95
CA PRO A 62 -31.00 15.73 -5.30
C PRO A 62 -30.60 15.87 -6.77
N GLY A 63 -29.30 15.74 -7.03
CA GLY A 63 -28.71 15.91 -8.36
C GLY A 63 -28.52 17.34 -8.83
N PHE A 64 -28.87 18.34 -8.02
CA PHE A 64 -28.66 19.75 -8.37
C PHE A 64 -27.22 20.22 -8.14
N ALA A 65 -26.63 19.81 -7.01
CA ALA A 65 -25.28 20.17 -6.63
C ALA A 65 -24.68 19.08 -5.74
N TYR A 66 -23.40 18.80 -5.96
CA TYR A 66 -22.65 17.79 -5.23
C TYR A 66 -21.47 18.44 -4.50
N TYR A 67 -21.17 17.94 -3.30
CA TYR A 67 -19.88 18.14 -2.67
C TYR A 67 -19.10 16.83 -2.65
N THR A 68 -17.80 16.89 -2.36
CA THR A 68 -16.95 15.70 -2.29
C THR A 68 -16.42 15.54 -0.89
N ARG A 69 -16.38 14.28 -0.42
CA ARG A 69 -15.77 13.91 0.87
C ARG A 69 -14.65 12.91 0.63
N ASP A 70 -13.60 13.00 1.44
CA ASP A 70 -12.51 12.03 1.40
C ASP A 70 -13.06 10.65 1.76
N ALA A 71 -12.74 9.66 0.93
CA ALA A 71 -13.20 8.29 1.10
C ALA A 71 -12.05 7.32 0.78
N ARG A 72 -12.15 6.12 1.35
CA ARG A 72 -11.19 5.05 1.09
C ARG A 72 -11.92 3.72 1.01
N THR A 73 -11.42 2.86 0.14
CA THR A 73 -11.81 1.44 0.05
C THR A 73 -10.55 0.60 0.04
N GLY A 74 -10.65 -0.67 0.44
CA GLY A 74 -9.48 -1.53 0.51
C GLY A 74 -9.83 -2.94 0.89
N ALA A 75 -8.89 -3.84 0.61
CA ALA A 75 -9.01 -5.26 0.88
C ALA A 75 -7.63 -5.82 1.24
N PRO A 76 -7.56 -6.89 2.05
CA PRO A 76 -6.32 -7.59 2.28
C PRO A 76 -5.76 -8.12 0.95
N ALA A 77 -4.46 -7.99 0.76
CA ALA A 77 -3.77 -8.61 -0.37
C ALA A 77 -3.84 -10.14 -0.22
N PRO A 78 -3.88 -10.89 -1.33
CA PRO A 78 -3.86 -12.35 -1.26
C PRO A 78 -2.59 -12.84 -0.55
N ALA A 79 -2.77 -13.84 0.32
CA ALA A 79 -1.64 -14.43 1.03
C ALA A 79 -0.68 -15.11 0.05
N TYR A 80 0.62 -14.99 0.30
CA TYR A 80 1.69 -15.62 -0.49
C TYR A 80 1.76 -15.14 -1.95
N SER A 81 1.30 -13.93 -2.26
CA SER A 81 1.59 -13.28 -3.55
C SER A 81 2.94 -12.57 -3.50
N ASN A 82 3.62 -12.44 -4.64
CA ASN A 82 4.78 -11.56 -4.75
C ASN A 82 4.33 -10.08 -4.83
N LEU A 83 5.22 -9.13 -4.55
CA LEU A 83 4.87 -7.71 -4.49
C LEU A 83 4.33 -7.20 -5.83
N ASP A 84 4.91 -7.66 -6.94
CA ASP A 84 4.51 -7.21 -8.28
C ASP A 84 3.10 -7.68 -8.67
N ALA A 85 2.70 -8.89 -8.28
CA ALA A 85 1.32 -9.36 -8.48
C ALA A 85 0.33 -8.57 -7.61
N VAL A 86 0.71 -8.20 -6.39
CA VAL A 86 -0.14 -7.33 -5.54
C VAL A 86 -0.26 -5.93 -6.14
N LYS A 87 0.82 -5.40 -6.73
CA LYS A 87 0.80 -4.14 -7.49
C LYS A 87 -0.14 -4.23 -8.69
N GLU A 88 -0.01 -5.27 -9.52
CA GLU A 88 -0.88 -5.48 -10.68
C GLU A 88 -2.36 -5.57 -10.27
N GLN A 89 -2.66 -6.27 -9.18
CA GLN A 89 -4.03 -6.35 -8.66
C GLN A 89 -4.54 -4.98 -8.19
N ALA A 90 -3.71 -4.19 -7.52
CA ALA A 90 -4.07 -2.84 -7.08
C ALA A 90 -4.31 -1.90 -8.26
N GLU A 91 -3.50 -1.99 -9.33
CA GLU A 91 -3.73 -1.26 -10.58
C GLU A 91 -5.06 -1.65 -11.23
N GLY A 92 -5.32 -2.95 -11.38
CA GLY A 92 -6.56 -3.44 -11.98
C GLY A 92 -7.81 -2.97 -11.23
N TRP A 93 -7.75 -2.99 -9.89
CA TRP A 93 -8.85 -2.48 -9.06
C TRP A 93 -9.00 -0.96 -9.17
N PHE A 94 -7.88 -0.22 -9.22
CA PHE A 94 -7.90 1.22 -9.44
C PHE A 94 -8.54 1.58 -10.79
N ASP A 95 -8.19 0.87 -11.86
CA ASP A 95 -8.70 1.07 -13.20
C ASP A 95 -10.19 0.74 -13.32
N GLU A 96 -10.65 -0.31 -12.65
CA GLU A 96 -12.07 -0.67 -12.58
C GLU A 96 -12.88 0.46 -11.95
N LEU A 97 -12.48 0.93 -10.75
CA LEU A 97 -13.14 2.04 -10.07
C LEU A 97 -13.08 3.34 -10.88
N SER A 98 -11.97 3.59 -11.57
CA SER A 98 -11.80 4.79 -12.42
C SER A 98 -12.76 4.75 -13.61
N ARG A 99 -12.91 3.57 -14.22
CA ARG A 99 -13.81 3.36 -15.35
C ARG A 99 -15.26 3.50 -14.93
N ASP A 100 -15.65 2.93 -13.80
CA ASP A 100 -17.00 3.04 -13.27
C ASP A 100 -17.36 4.49 -12.97
N ALA A 101 -16.44 5.24 -12.35
CA ALA A 101 -16.59 6.66 -12.10
C ALA A 101 -16.78 7.46 -13.41
N PHE A 102 -15.95 7.18 -14.41
CA PHE A 102 -16.04 7.83 -15.73
C PHE A 102 -17.38 7.53 -16.43
N VAL A 103 -17.81 6.27 -16.44
CA VAL A 103 -19.07 5.85 -17.08
C VAL A 103 -20.29 6.46 -16.38
N ALA A 104 -20.29 6.55 -15.05
CA ALA A 104 -21.37 7.16 -14.30
C ALA A 104 -21.49 8.66 -14.60
N GLN A 105 -20.36 9.37 -14.70
CA GLN A 105 -20.32 10.79 -15.09
C GLN A 105 -20.80 11.01 -16.53
N ASP A 106 -20.34 10.20 -17.49
CA ASP A 106 -20.71 10.32 -18.91
C ASP A 106 -22.22 10.10 -19.14
N LYS A 107 -22.82 9.16 -18.39
CA LYS A 107 -24.26 8.85 -18.49
C LYS A 107 -25.18 9.82 -17.76
N ALA A 108 -24.65 10.92 -17.18
CA ALA A 108 -25.39 11.86 -16.34
C ALA A 108 -26.23 11.17 -15.26
N GLN A 109 -25.72 10.06 -14.70
CA GLN A 109 -26.34 9.40 -13.56
C GLN A 109 -26.16 10.25 -12.31
N SER A 110 -26.98 10.00 -11.28
CA SER A 110 -26.73 10.63 -9.98
C SER A 110 -25.32 10.28 -9.53
N LEU A 111 -24.54 11.30 -9.19
CA LEU A 111 -23.20 11.12 -8.65
C LEU A 111 -23.24 10.81 -7.16
N ASP A 112 -24.39 10.90 -6.49
CA ASP A 112 -24.49 10.61 -5.06
C ASP A 112 -24.05 9.17 -4.75
N GLY A 113 -23.08 9.03 -3.85
CA GLY A 113 -22.45 7.76 -3.51
C GLY A 113 -21.37 7.27 -4.49
N LEU A 114 -21.11 8.00 -5.58
CA LEU A 114 -20.09 7.62 -6.56
C LEU A 114 -18.70 7.82 -5.97
N PHE A 115 -17.91 6.75 -5.92
CA PHE A 115 -16.50 6.81 -5.52
C PHE A 115 -15.61 7.06 -6.73
N HIS A 116 -14.79 8.11 -6.67
CA HIS A 116 -13.77 8.40 -7.67
C HIS A 116 -12.39 8.17 -7.06
N PRO A 117 -11.64 7.16 -7.55
CA PRO A 117 -10.32 6.87 -7.03
C PRO A 117 -9.34 8.00 -7.40
N SER A 118 -8.35 8.20 -6.54
CA SER A 118 -7.29 9.21 -6.72
C SER A 118 -5.89 8.60 -6.69
N ARG A 119 -5.68 7.58 -5.84
CA ARG A 119 -4.43 6.83 -5.73
C ARG A 119 -4.67 5.46 -5.13
N ALA A 120 -3.74 4.53 -5.34
CA ALA A 120 -3.70 3.26 -4.61
C ALA A 120 -2.42 3.18 -3.77
N LYS A 121 -2.51 2.51 -2.62
CA LYS A 121 -1.40 2.26 -1.71
C LYS A 121 -1.36 0.79 -1.35
N LEU A 122 -0.16 0.25 -1.23
CA LEU A 122 0.07 -1.01 -0.55
C LEU A 122 0.51 -0.70 0.87
N VAL A 123 -0.15 -1.31 1.84
CA VAL A 123 -0.01 -0.97 3.25
C VAL A 123 0.35 -2.23 4.04
N ASN A 124 1.34 -2.15 4.92
CA ASN A 124 1.73 -3.27 5.79
C ASN A 124 0.76 -3.47 6.97
N GLN A 125 1.02 -4.49 7.78
CA GLN A 125 0.20 -4.81 8.97
C GLN A 125 0.16 -3.68 10.01
N GLU A 126 1.17 -2.82 10.02
CA GLU A 126 1.24 -1.65 10.92
C GLU A 126 0.47 -0.44 10.36
N GLY A 127 -0.12 -0.56 9.16
CA GLY A 127 -0.81 0.53 8.49
C GLY A 127 0.14 1.50 7.77
N ARG A 128 1.41 1.13 7.57
CA ARG A 128 2.38 1.97 6.85
C ARG A 128 2.38 1.72 5.36
N ALA A 129 2.45 2.80 4.57
CA ALA A 129 2.52 2.71 3.11
C ALA A 129 3.90 2.20 2.65
N ILE A 130 3.89 1.13 1.86
CA ILE A 130 5.10 0.50 1.31
C ILE A 130 5.28 0.77 -0.20
N ALA A 131 4.18 1.10 -0.87
CA ALA A 131 4.15 1.45 -2.29
C ALA A 131 2.96 2.38 -2.56
N LEU A 132 3.13 3.29 -3.51
CA LEU A 132 2.12 4.27 -3.89
C LEU A 132 1.94 4.27 -5.42
N TYR A 133 0.71 4.21 -5.88
CA TYR A 133 0.32 4.29 -7.29
C TYR A 133 -0.52 5.54 -7.53
N ASN A 134 -0.19 6.34 -8.55
CA ASN A 134 -0.82 7.62 -8.83
C ASN A 134 -1.82 7.59 -10.00
N GLY A 135 -2.26 6.41 -10.43
CA GLY A 135 -3.12 6.24 -11.61
C GLY A 135 -2.37 6.15 -12.94
N ARG A 136 -1.03 6.19 -12.92
CA ARG A 136 -0.19 6.01 -14.13
C ARG A 136 1.00 5.12 -13.88
N CYS A 137 1.68 5.31 -12.76
CA CYS A 137 2.83 4.52 -12.38
C CYS A 137 2.93 4.38 -10.87
N TRP A 138 3.65 3.33 -10.45
CA TRP A 138 4.14 3.24 -9.09
C TRP A 138 5.21 4.30 -8.85
N PHE A 139 5.21 4.82 -7.65
CA PHE A 139 6.17 5.81 -7.22
C PHE A 139 7.52 5.15 -6.94
N ASP A 140 8.47 5.34 -7.86
CA ASP A 140 9.81 4.76 -7.77
C ASP A 140 10.89 5.79 -7.33
N GLN A 141 10.57 7.09 -7.35
CA GLN A 141 11.51 8.15 -6.97
C GLN A 141 11.62 8.27 -5.45
N ARG A 142 12.66 7.70 -4.86
CA ARG A 142 12.86 7.71 -3.41
C ARG A 142 13.41 9.05 -2.94
N LEU A 143 12.95 9.48 -1.76
CA LEU A 143 13.53 10.62 -1.06
C LEU A 143 14.76 10.16 -0.28
N GLU A 144 15.90 10.78 -0.55
CA GLU A 144 17.14 10.48 0.16
C GLU A 144 17.03 10.88 1.64
N PRO A 145 17.68 10.14 2.56
CA PRO A 145 17.63 10.43 3.99
C PRO A 145 18.04 11.86 4.37
N GLY A 146 18.92 12.49 3.58
CA GLY A 146 19.33 13.89 3.77
C GLY A 146 18.20 14.91 3.53
N ASP A 147 17.17 14.54 2.76
CA ASP A 147 16.06 15.42 2.39
C ASP A 147 14.82 15.24 3.28
N TRP A 148 14.84 14.27 4.21
CA TRP A 148 13.66 13.92 5.02
C TRP A 148 13.20 15.08 5.91
N ASP A 149 14.11 15.74 6.62
CA ASP A 149 13.77 16.87 7.50
C ASP A 149 13.25 18.08 6.71
N ALA A 150 13.84 18.34 5.54
CA ALA A 150 13.37 19.36 4.63
C ALA A 150 11.97 19.03 4.10
N THR A 151 11.72 17.77 3.76
CA THR A 151 10.41 17.27 3.32
C THR A 151 9.36 17.40 4.42
N ARG A 152 9.68 16.99 5.66
CA ARG A 152 8.78 17.15 6.83
C ARG A 152 8.44 18.62 7.06
N SER A 153 9.42 19.50 6.91
CA SER A 153 9.23 20.95 7.03
C SER A 153 8.32 21.50 5.94
N GLU A 154 8.49 21.06 4.70
CA GLU A 154 7.64 21.45 3.56
C GLU A 154 6.20 20.97 3.75
N ILE A 155 5.99 19.72 4.20
CA ILE A 155 4.66 19.20 4.54
C ILE A 155 3.97 20.10 5.57
N ALA A 156 4.67 20.44 6.65
CA ALA A 156 4.14 21.31 7.69
C ALA A 156 3.81 22.73 7.16
N ASN A 157 4.64 23.27 6.26
CA ASN A 157 4.40 24.56 5.64
C ASN A 157 3.15 24.53 4.74
N LEU A 158 3.01 23.52 3.89
CA LEU A 158 1.84 23.35 3.03
C LEU A 158 0.54 23.23 3.83
N LEU A 159 0.55 22.49 4.95
CA LEU A 159 -0.62 22.37 5.84
C LEU A 159 -0.96 23.69 6.54
N ARG A 160 0.06 24.47 6.92
CA ARG A 160 -0.13 25.79 7.52
C ARG A 160 -0.72 26.78 6.51
N GLU A 161 -0.17 26.82 5.31
CA GLU A 161 -0.66 27.65 4.20
C GLU A 161 -2.09 27.25 3.81
N ALA A 162 -2.39 25.95 3.74
CA ALA A 162 -3.74 25.47 3.50
C ALA A 162 -4.74 25.95 4.57
N SER A 163 -4.32 25.96 5.83
CA SER A 163 -5.16 26.46 6.92
C SER A 163 -5.36 27.97 6.82
N PHE A 164 -4.33 28.72 6.41
CA PHE A 164 -4.43 30.16 6.16
C PHE A 164 -5.40 30.46 5.00
N GLU A 165 -5.25 29.80 3.85
CA GLU A 165 -6.13 29.95 2.68
C GLU A 165 -7.58 29.61 3.00
N ALA A 166 -7.82 28.55 3.77
CA ALA A 166 -9.17 28.19 4.22
C ALA A 166 -9.81 29.27 5.10
N GLY A 167 -9.01 30.03 5.87
CA GLY A 167 -9.50 31.16 6.66
C GLY A 167 -9.93 32.38 5.83
N TRP A 168 -9.51 32.44 4.56
CA TRP A 168 -9.93 33.45 3.58
C TRP A 168 -11.00 32.94 2.63
N ASP A 169 -11.73 31.88 3.02
CA ASP A 169 -12.72 31.18 2.20
C ASP A 169 -12.18 30.64 0.85
N ASN A 170 -10.85 30.52 0.71
CA ASN A 170 -10.21 29.98 -0.49
C ASN A 170 -10.08 28.45 -0.42
N PHE A 171 -11.23 27.78 -0.26
CA PHE A 171 -11.30 26.34 0.02
C PHE A 171 -10.70 25.45 -1.08
N SER A 172 -10.77 25.87 -2.35
CA SER A 172 -10.18 25.14 -3.47
C SER A 172 -8.65 25.13 -3.41
N THR A 173 -8.05 26.28 -3.08
CA THR A 173 -6.60 26.40 -2.91
C THR A 173 -6.14 25.64 -1.67
N ALA A 174 -6.84 25.81 -0.54
CA ALA A 174 -6.57 25.07 0.68
C ALA A 174 -6.60 23.55 0.47
N ARG A 175 -7.60 23.05 -0.28
CA ARG A 175 -7.70 21.64 -0.64
C ARG A 175 -6.49 21.18 -1.45
N ARG A 176 -6.12 21.90 -2.50
CA ARG A 176 -4.96 21.55 -3.34
C ARG A 176 -3.65 21.50 -2.54
N LEU A 177 -3.46 22.43 -1.60
CA LEU A 177 -2.29 22.44 -0.71
C LEU A 177 -2.27 21.23 0.24
N ARG A 178 -3.42 20.84 0.82
CA ARG A 178 -3.55 19.63 1.63
C ARG A 178 -3.26 18.36 0.82
N GLU A 179 -3.78 18.29 -0.40
CA GLU A 179 -3.54 17.16 -1.31
C GLU A 179 -2.04 17.01 -1.61
N LYS A 180 -1.35 18.13 -1.87
CA LYS A 180 0.11 18.17 -2.08
C LYS A 180 0.87 17.73 -0.83
N ALA A 181 0.51 18.26 0.34
CA ALA A 181 1.13 17.88 1.62
C ALA A 181 0.97 16.37 1.89
N HIS A 182 -0.23 15.84 1.65
CA HIS A 182 -0.53 14.42 1.83
C HIS A 182 0.26 13.54 0.86
N LEU A 183 0.40 13.95 -0.41
CA LEU A 183 1.25 13.24 -1.38
C LEU A 183 2.71 13.17 -0.89
N LEU A 184 3.29 14.31 -0.49
CA LEU A 184 4.65 14.36 0.05
C LEU A 184 4.81 13.50 1.31
N ALA A 185 3.81 13.51 2.21
CA ALA A 185 3.85 12.70 3.43
C ALA A 185 3.91 11.20 3.12
N VAL A 186 3.09 10.73 2.17
CA VAL A 186 3.11 9.31 1.76
C VAL A 186 4.42 8.96 1.04
N GLN A 187 4.95 9.85 0.21
CA GLN A 187 6.24 9.62 -0.46
C GLN A 187 7.37 9.50 0.56
N LEU A 188 7.37 10.33 1.59
CA LEU A 188 8.32 10.25 2.69
C LEU A 188 8.16 8.92 3.44
N GLU A 189 6.94 8.54 3.79
CA GLU A 189 6.66 7.29 4.50
C GLU A 189 7.16 6.05 3.72
N VAL A 190 6.85 5.98 2.42
CA VAL A 190 7.33 4.90 1.53
C VAL A 190 8.86 4.88 1.46
N SER A 191 9.50 6.05 1.43
CA SER A 191 10.95 6.15 1.41
C SER A 191 11.56 5.69 2.73
N GLU A 192 11.01 6.13 3.87
CA GLU A 192 11.49 5.75 5.21
C GLU A 192 11.40 4.25 5.46
N ASP A 193 10.29 3.63 5.06
CA ASP A 193 10.09 2.18 5.17
C ASP A 193 11.09 1.40 4.29
N PHE A 194 11.36 1.89 3.08
CA PHE A 194 12.37 1.31 2.19
C PHE A 194 13.77 1.29 2.84
N TYR A 195 14.25 2.44 3.33
CA TYR A 195 15.59 2.54 3.93
C TYR A 195 15.69 1.84 5.31
N ALA A 196 14.58 1.70 6.03
CA ALA A 196 14.54 0.88 7.25
C ALA A 196 14.82 -0.59 6.93
N ARG A 197 14.17 -1.13 5.90
CA ARG A 197 14.34 -2.53 5.47
C ARG A 197 15.73 -2.82 4.93
N GLU A 198 16.31 -1.89 4.17
CA GLU A 198 17.66 -2.05 3.63
C GLU A 198 18.72 -2.22 4.73
N LYS A 199 18.51 -1.61 5.90
CA LYS A 199 19.39 -1.76 7.07
C LYS A 199 19.21 -3.10 7.80
N ASP A 200 18.01 -3.69 7.75
CA ASP A 200 17.70 -4.96 8.40
C ASP A 200 18.12 -6.17 7.55
N CYS A 201 18.34 -5.98 6.24
CA CYS A 201 18.92 -6.97 5.33
C CYS A 201 20.45 -7.06 5.47
N VAL A 202 20.95 -7.45 6.65
CA VAL A 202 22.33 -7.93 6.79
C VAL A 202 22.38 -9.40 6.31
N PRO A 203 23.21 -9.74 5.30
CA PRO A 203 23.33 -11.14 4.87
C PRO A 203 23.94 -11.96 6.02
N PHE A 204 23.26 -13.05 6.39
CA PHE A 204 23.82 -14.11 7.23
C PHE A 204 24.80 -14.98 6.43
#